data_AF-C4VBK8-F1
#
_entry.id   AF-C4VBK8-F1
#
_cell.length_a   1.000
_cell.length_b   1.000
_cell.length_c   1.000
_cell.angle_alpha   90.00
_cell.angle_beta   90.00
_cell.angle_gamma   90.00
#
_symmetry.space_group_name_H-M   'P 1'
#
loop_
_entity.id
_entity.type
_entity.pdbx_description
1 polymer ?
#
loop_
_entity_poly.entity_id
_entity_poly.type
_entity_poly.pdbx_seq_one_letter_code
_entity_poly.pdbx_strand_id
1 'polypeptide(L)'
;MLPFKKTPKKILILNNIGTLSQDLKIKIRKFLPNSLIDFEENDIQYDLVFLLDYIFKFNLQYYKPISVAEIIFKRQTFDFKIFEEGLRHYSDCEIRNGV
;
A
#
# COMPACT_ATOMS: atom_id res chain seq x y z
N MET A 1 -19.96 4.16 -3.40
CA MET A 1 -18.68 4.25 -2.67
C MET A 1 -18.93 5.03 -1.40
N LEU A 2 -18.58 4.48 -0.24
CA LEU A 2 -18.47 5.30 0.98
C LEU A 2 -17.32 6.30 0.75
N PRO A 3 -17.50 7.60 1.01
CA PRO A 3 -16.43 8.57 0.80
C PRO A 3 -15.29 8.29 1.80
N PHE A 4 -14.09 8.04 1.29
CA PHE A 4 -12.88 8.03 2.11
C PHE A 4 -12.65 9.45 2.65
N LYS A 5 -12.33 9.58 3.95
CA LYS A 5 -11.96 10.87 4.56
C LYS A 5 -10.65 11.40 3.98
N LYS A 6 -9.71 10.50 3.67
CA LYS A 6 -8.45 10.79 2.99
C LYS A 6 -8.00 9.61 2.14
N THR A 7 -7.27 9.90 1.08
CA THR A 7 -6.75 8.90 0.13
C THR A 7 -5.22 9.01 0.01
N PRO A 8 -4.48 7.90 -0.02
CA PRO A 8 -3.04 7.94 -0.22
C PRO A 8 -2.71 8.37 -1.66
N LYS A 9 -1.74 9.27 -1.83
CA LYS A 9 -1.26 9.74 -3.13
C LYS A 9 -0.21 8.80 -3.71
N LYS A 10 0.59 8.15 -2.86
CA LYS A 10 1.63 7.19 -3.24
C LYS A 10 1.44 5.89 -2.49
N ILE A 11 1.25 4.81 -3.23
CA ILE A 11 0.99 3.47 -2.72
C ILE A 11 2.06 2.52 -3.25
N LEU A 12 2.60 1.69 -2.36
CA LEU A 12 3.47 0.56 -2.72
C LEU A 12 2.77 -0.75 -2.38
N ILE A 13 2.76 -1.72 -3.29
CA ILE A 13 2.21 -3.05 -3.06
C ILE A 13 3.30 -4.10 -3.28
N LEU A 14 3.80 -4.69 -2.20
CA LEU A 14 4.80 -5.76 -2.20
C LEU A 14 4.12 -7.09 -1.90
N ASN A 15 3.86 -7.87 -2.96
CA ASN A 15 3.25 -9.20 -2.84
C ASN A 15 4.32 -10.30 -2.91
N ASN A 16 4.96 -10.62 -1.78
CA ASN A 16 6.01 -11.64 -1.71
C ASN A 16 5.46 -13.07 -1.58
N ILE A 17 4.15 -13.23 -1.35
CA ILE A 17 3.49 -14.54 -1.20
C ILE A 17 3.02 -15.09 -2.56
N GLY A 18 2.87 -14.24 -3.59
CA GLY A 18 2.42 -14.68 -4.91
C GLY A 18 2.51 -13.60 -5.97
N THR A 19 1.95 -13.86 -7.15
CA THR A 19 2.04 -12.93 -8.29
C THR A 19 0.75 -12.11 -8.44
N LEU A 20 0.90 -10.80 -8.64
CA LEU A 20 -0.22 -9.94 -8.99
C LEU A 20 -0.53 -10.04 -10.49
N SER A 21 -1.76 -10.43 -10.84
CA SER A 21 -2.21 -10.43 -12.22
C SER A 21 -2.30 -9.02 -12.79
N GLN A 22 -2.11 -8.89 -14.11
CA GLN A 22 -2.24 -7.58 -14.78
C GLN A 22 -3.65 -7.00 -14.65
N ASP A 23 -4.68 -7.84 -14.68
CA ASP A 23 -6.07 -7.41 -14.48
C ASP A 23 -6.28 -6.77 -13.11
N LEU A 24 -5.67 -7.34 -12.07
CA LEU A 24 -5.75 -6.78 -10.73
C LEU A 24 -5.01 -5.44 -10.65
N LYS A 25 -3.80 -5.33 -11.25
CA LYS A 25 -3.05 -4.06 -11.33
C LYS A 25 -3.86 -2.98 -12.05
N ILE A 26 -4.51 -3.32 -13.16
CA ILE A 26 -5.39 -2.41 -13.92
C ILE A 26 -6.60 -2.00 -13.08
N LYS A 27 -7.25 -2.96 -12.40
CA LYS A 27 -8.40 -2.69 -11.53
C LYS A 27 -8.06 -1.70 -10.42
N ILE A 28 -6.91 -1.87 -9.77
CA ILE A 28 -6.41 -1.00 -8.71
C ILE A 28 -6.17 0.43 -9.23
N ARG A 29 -5.47 0.56 -10.37
CA ARG A 29 -5.22 1.88 -10.99
C ARG A 29 -6.49 2.58 -11.44
N LYS A 30 -7.49 1.84 -11.94
CA LYS A 30 -8.80 2.40 -12.27
C LYS A 30 -9.57 2.86 -11.03
N PHE A 31 -9.39 2.20 -9.90
CA PHE A 31 -10.06 2.56 -8.65
C PHE A 31 -9.48 3.83 -8.01
N LEU A 32 -8.17 4.07 -8.13
CA LEU A 32 -7.49 5.28 -7.70
C LEU A 32 -6.66 5.91 -8.84
N PRO A 33 -7.31 6.57 -9.81
CA PRO A 33 -6.64 7.09 -11.01
C PRO A 33 -5.64 8.21 -10.72
N ASN A 34 -5.75 8.87 -9.57
CA ASN A 34 -4.92 10.01 -9.17
C ASN A 34 -3.78 9.63 -8.21
N SER A 35 -3.63 8.34 -7.87
CA SER A 35 -2.57 7.85 -7.00
C SER A 35 -1.45 7.22 -7.84
N LEU A 36 -0.20 7.46 -7.45
CA LEU A 36 0.95 6.69 -7.91
C LEU A 36 0.91 5.32 -7.23
N ILE A 37 0.89 4.24 -8.01
CA ILE A 37 0.81 2.87 -7.49
C ILE A 37 1.94 2.03 -8.09
N ASP A 38 2.90 1.72 -7.23
CA ASP A 38 4.05 0.89 -7.55
C ASP A 38 3.86 -0.53 -7.02
N PHE A 39 4.45 -1.48 -7.71
CA PHE A 39 4.41 -2.90 -7.37
C PHE A 39 5.81 -3.46 -7.07
N GLU A 40 6.80 -2.57 -6.98
CA GLU A 40 8.22 -2.82 -6.74
C GLU A 40 8.78 -1.64 -5.93
N GLU A 41 9.77 -1.89 -5.08
CA GLU A 41 10.36 -0.85 -4.23
C GLU A 41 11.09 0.21 -5.07
N ASN A 42 10.88 1.49 -4.74
CA ASN A 42 11.62 2.62 -5.29
C ASN A 42 12.10 3.51 -4.14
N ASP A 43 13.17 4.28 -4.34
CA ASP A 43 13.71 5.21 -3.32
C ASP A 43 12.88 6.51 -3.19
N ILE A 44 11.60 6.37 -2.89
CA ILE A 44 10.66 7.47 -2.66
C ILE A 44 9.85 7.25 -1.38
N GLN A 45 9.29 8.32 -0.83
CA GLN A 45 8.34 8.23 0.28
C GLN A 45 6.96 7.81 -0.24
N TYR A 46 6.37 6.80 0.41
CA TYR A 46 4.99 6.36 0.19
C TYR A 46 4.10 6.80 1.34
N ASP A 47 2.81 6.97 1.06
CA ASP A 47 1.80 7.23 2.10
C ASP A 47 1.27 5.92 2.68
N LEU A 48 1.17 4.89 1.85
CA LEU A 48 0.63 3.58 2.20
C LEU A 48 1.45 2.46 1.56
N VAL A 49 1.87 1.49 2.36
CA VAL A 49 2.59 0.29 1.91
C VAL A 49 1.77 -0.95 2.25
N PHE A 50 1.46 -1.77 1.27
CA PHE A 50 0.97 -3.13 1.48
C PHE A 50 2.15 -4.10 1.45
N LEU A 51 2.41 -4.76 2.57
CA LEU A 51 3.45 -5.79 2.69
C LEU A 51 2.79 -7.15 2.89
N LEU A 52 2.79 -7.99 1.86
CA LEU A 52 2.22 -9.33 1.88
C LEU A 52 3.37 -10.32 1.90
N ASP A 53 3.73 -10.76 3.10
CA ASP A 53 4.89 -11.61 3.34
C ASP A 53 4.59 -12.51 4.56
N TYR A 54 5.31 -13.63 4.69
CA TYR A 54 5.24 -14.48 5.87
C TYR A 54 5.92 -13.82 7.09
N ILE A 55 6.94 -12.99 6.83
CA ILE A 55 7.74 -12.30 7.85
C ILE A 55 7.65 -10.79 7.61
N PHE A 56 7.50 -10.02 8.69
CA PHE A 56 7.57 -8.56 8.62
C PHE A 56 9.02 -8.11 8.43
N LYS A 57 9.40 -7.75 7.21
CA LYS A 57 10.76 -7.30 6.86
C LYS A 57 10.72 -6.28 5.74
N PHE A 58 11.72 -5.41 5.71
CA PHE A 58 11.93 -4.41 4.65
C PHE A 58 13.39 -4.37 4.22
N ASN A 59 13.63 -3.99 2.97
CA ASN A 59 14.97 -3.70 2.50
C ASN A 59 15.38 -2.28 2.92
N LEU A 60 16.26 -2.16 3.90
CA LEU A 60 16.71 -0.85 4.41
C LEU A 60 17.57 -0.05 3.43
N GLN A 61 17.96 -0.63 2.29
CA GLN A 61 18.50 0.14 1.17
C GLN A 61 17.50 1.20 0.70
N TYR A 62 16.19 0.90 0.78
CA TYR A 62 15.10 1.81 0.47
C TYR A 62 14.38 2.20 1.77
N TYR A 63 15.04 2.99 2.61
CA TYR A 63 14.48 3.42 3.90
C TYR A 63 13.34 4.44 3.75
N LYS A 64 13.33 5.24 2.66
CA LYS A 64 12.29 6.25 2.42
C LYS A 64 10.88 5.65 2.35
N PRO A 65 10.65 4.51 1.67
CA PRO A 65 9.35 3.84 1.64
C PRO A 65 8.66 3.61 2.98
N ILE A 66 9.43 3.39 4.05
CA ILE A 66 8.88 3.02 5.38
C ILE A 66 8.96 4.14 6.42
N SER A 67 9.59 5.26 6.06
CA SER A 67 9.89 6.34 7.01
C SER A 67 8.65 7.01 7.61
N VAL A 68 7.59 7.16 6.82
CA VAL A 68 6.34 7.86 7.19
C VAL A 68 5.09 7.14 6.69
N ALA A 69 5.26 5.98 6.06
CA ALA A 69 4.15 5.26 5.45
C ALA A 69 3.33 4.54 6.50
N GLU A 70 2.02 4.50 6.29
CA GLU A 70 1.17 3.51 6.93
C GLU A 70 1.44 2.14 6.32
N ILE A 71 1.65 1.12 7.15
CA ILE A 71 2.04 -0.22 6.69
C ILE A 71 0.91 -1.21 6.98
N ILE A 72 0.33 -1.77 5.91
CA ILE A 72 -0.63 -2.88 5.97
C ILE A 72 0.12 -4.18 5.76
N PHE A 73 0.41 -4.88 6.85
CA PHE A 73 1.03 -6.20 6.81
C PHE A 73 -0.01 -7.32 6.87
N LYS A 74 0.08 -8.30 5.95
CA LYS A 74 -0.76 -9.51 5.98
C LYS A 74 0.04 -10.74 5.52
N ARG A 75 -0.35 -11.90 6.03
CA ARG A 75 0.24 -13.20 5.67
C ARG A 75 -0.63 -14.00 4.69
N GLN A 76 -1.14 -13.33 3.65
CA GLN A 76 -1.98 -13.95 2.62
C GLN A 76 -1.75 -13.29 1.26
N THR A 77 -2.12 -13.97 0.19
CA THR A 77 -2.02 -13.44 -1.18
C THR A 77 -2.83 -12.16 -1.32
N PHE A 78 -2.26 -11.17 -2.00
CA PHE A 78 -2.96 -9.91 -2.26
C PHE A 78 -4.19 -10.10 -3.16
N ASP A 79 -5.30 -9.46 -2.79
CA ASP A 79 -6.49 -9.35 -3.62
C ASP A 79 -7.09 -7.94 -3.50
N PHE A 80 -8.18 -7.69 -4.24
CA PHE A 80 -8.83 -6.39 -4.23
C PHE A 80 -9.52 -6.06 -2.89
N LYS A 81 -9.93 -7.08 -2.12
CA LYS A 81 -10.57 -6.87 -0.82
C LYS A 81 -9.55 -6.32 0.18
N ILE A 82 -8.35 -6.89 0.21
CA ILE A 82 -7.24 -6.38 1.02
C ILE A 82 -6.92 -4.93 0.64
N PHE A 83 -6.91 -4.62 -0.66
CA PHE A 83 -6.69 -3.25 -1.13
C PHE A 83 -7.73 -2.28 -0.54
N GLU A 84 -9.03 -2.59 -0.67
CA GLU A 84 -10.08 -1.74 -0.12
C GLU A 84 -10.04 -1.62 1.41
N GLU A 85 -9.72 -2.71 2.11
CA GLU A 85 -9.54 -2.71 3.57
C GLU A 85 -8.39 -1.79 3.99
N GLY A 86 -7.25 -1.87 3.30
CA GLY A 86 -6.11 -0.99 3.57
C GLY A 86 -6.41 0.48 3.29
N LEU A 87 -7.18 0.79 2.24
CA LEU A 87 -7.63 2.15 1.97
C LEU A 87 -8.57 2.69 3.04
N ARG A 88 -9.50 1.86 3.55
CA ARG A 88 -10.36 2.24 4.67
C ARG A 88 -9.54 2.50 5.93
N HIS A 89 -8.60 1.61 6.24
CA HIS A 89 -7.72 1.77 7.38
C HIS A 89 -6.93 3.07 7.29
N TYR A 90 -6.24 3.30 6.15
CA TYR A 90 -5.52 4.54 5.90
C TYR A 90 -6.42 5.76 6.05
N SER A 91 -7.62 5.72 5.46
CA SER A 91 -8.59 6.82 5.53
C SER A 91 -8.94 7.22 6.96
N ASP A 92 -8.98 6.25 7.89
CA ASP A 92 -9.35 6.48 9.28
C ASP A 92 -8.15 6.70 10.21
N CYS A 93 -6.91 6.39 9.79
CA CYS A 93 -5.72 6.65 10.59
C CYS A 93 -5.57 8.14 10.91
N GLU A 94 -4.95 8.45 12.04
CA GLU A 94 -4.44 9.79 12.32
C GLU A 94 -2.94 9.81 12.01
N ILE A 95 -2.54 10.57 10.98
CA ILE A 95 -1.12 10.67 10.61
C ILE A 95 -0.53 11.80 11.46
N ARG A 96 0.18 11.42 12.52
CA ARG A 96 0.74 12.36 13.50
C ARG A 96 2.21 12.68 13.27
N ASN A 97 2.95 11.84 12.54
CA ASN A 97 4.37 12.05 12.18
C ASN A 97 5.26 12.56 13.33
N GLY A 98 4.99 12.11 14.57
CA GLY A 98 5.75 12.50 15.77
C GLY A 98 5.31 13.80 16.47
N VAL A 99 4.13 14.34 16.14
CA VAL A 99 3.52 15.54 16.75
C VAL A 99 2.32 15.17 17.64
#